data_AF-A0A1L7CFB4-F1
#
_entry.id   AF-A0A1L7CFB4-F1
#
_cell.length_a   1.000
_cell.length_b   1.000
_cell.length_c   1.000
_cell.angle_alpha   90.00
_cell.angle_beta   90.00
_cell.angle_gamma   90.00
#
_symmetry.space_group_name_H-M   'P 1'
#
loop_
_entity.id
_entity.type
_entity.pdbx_description
1 polymer ?
#
loop_
_entity_poly.entity_id
_entity_poly.type
_entity_poly.pdbx_seq_one_letter_code
_entity_poly.pdbx_strand_id
1 'polypeptide(L)'
;MSVVRTVVSRIAYAVLIVWCAVTGLAYIPPLGRLPDQLDVVNRMLSEWGFGGAWLLAAGLLIAGQWCYRPRQIGLALAMGLTLMLAGGYAVAWIGEDQARAWVSLKNYVMLATLILVLAVHAERVMPGAPTHQ
;
A
#
# COMPACT_ATOMS: atom_id res chain seq x y z
N MET A 1 -10.95 20.76 -16.11
CA MET A 1 -10.05 20.33 -15.01
C MET A 1 -8.64 20.81 -15.31
N SER A 2 -7.92 21.41 -14.37
CA SER A 2 -6.57 21.92 -14.67
C SER A 2 -5.61 20.75 -14.93
N VAL A 3 -4.85 20.83 -16.02
CA VAL A 3 -3.82 19.85 -16.42
C VAL A 3 -2.91 19.47 -15.25
N VAL A 4 -2.61 20.45 -14.39
CA VAL A 4 -1.83 20.30 -13.16
C VAL A 4 -2.39 19.22 -12.22
N ARG A 5 -3.70 19.18 -11.97
CA ARG A 5 -4.31 18.21 -11.04
C ARG A 5 -4.15 16.76 -11.54
N THR A 6 -4.31 16.57 -12.85
CA THR A 6 -4.13 15.25 -13.49
C THR A 6 -2.67 14.80 -13.44
N VAL A 7 -1.72 15.70 -13.69
CA VAL A 7 -0.28 15.40 -13.61
C VAL A 7 0.14 15.02 -12.19
N VAL A 8 -0.25 15.82 -11.18
CA VAL A 8 0.04 15.54 -9.77
C VAL A 8 -0.51 14.18 -9.35
N SER A 9 -1.74 13.88 -9.75
CA SER A 9 -2.38 12.59 -9.45
C SER A 9 -1.61 11.42 -10.07
N ARG A 10 -1.18 11.52 -11.33
CA ARG A 10 -0.38 10.47 -11.99
C ARG A 10 0.96 10.24 -11.32
N ILE A 11 1.66 11.32 -10.94
CA ILE A 11 2.95 11.21 -10.23
C ILE A 11 2.75 10.50 -8.89
N ALA A 12 1.73 10.89 -8.12
CA ALA A 12 1.47 10.29 -6.83
C ALA A 12 1.17 8.78 -6.92
N TYR A 13 0.41 8.35 -7.94
CA TYR A 13 0.21 6.91 -8.18
C TYR A 13 1.46 6.22 -8.69
N ALA A 14 2.28 6.87 -9.53
CA ALA A 14 3.54 6.29 -9.97
C ALA A 14 4.46 6.01 -8.78
N VAL A 15 4.55 6.95 -7.82
CA VAL A 15 5.29 6.76 -6.57
C VAL A 15 4.71 5.59 -5.76
N LEU A 16 3.39 5.49 -5.63
CA LEU A 16 2.75 4.39 -4.92
C LEU A 16 2.95 3.03 -5.63
N ILE A 17 2.91 2.99 -6.96
CA ILE A 17 3.20 1.78 -7.76
C ILE A 17 4.63 1.31 -7.47
N VAL A 18 5.60 2.22 -7.54
CA VAL A 18 7.01 1.90 -7.25
C VAL A 18 7.17 1.43 -5.82
N TRP A 19 6.54 2.11 -4.86
CA TRP A 19 6.54 1.70 -3.45
C TRP A 19 6.00 0.27 -3.29
N CYS A 20 4.84 -0.05 -3.85
CA CYS A 20 4.25 -1.38 -3.79
C CYS A 20 5.16 -2.43 -4.44
N ALA A 21 5.72 -2.14 -5.62
CA ALA A 21 6.60 -3.07 -6.32
C ALA A 21 7.87 -3.36 -5.52
N VAL A 22 8.55 -2.32 -5.04
CA VAL A 22 9.77 -2.46 -4.24
C VAL A 22 9.50 -3.18 -2.92
N THR A 23 8.41 -2.84 -2.24
CA THR A 23 8.00 -3.50 -1.00
C THR A 23 7.71 -4.98 -1.23
N GLY A 24 7.01 -5.32 -2.32
CA GLY A 24 6.75 -6.71 -2.68
C GLY A 24 8.03 -7.50 -2.94
N LEU A 25 8.94 -6.94 -3.73
CA LEU A 25 10.24 -7.57 -3.99
C LEU A 25 11.08 -7.72 -2.72
N ALA A 26 11.02 -6.76 -1.80
CA ALA A 26 11.75 -6.80 -0.53
C ALA A 26 11.29 -7.93 0.42
N TYR A 27 10.11 -8.52 0.19
CA TYR A 27 9.57 -9.62 0.99
C TYR A 27 9.50 -10.96 0.25
N ILE A 28 9.98 -11.03 -0.99
CA ILE A 28 10.02 -12.27 -1.79
C ILE A 28 11.46 -12.80 -1.91
N PRO A 29 11.70 -14.09 -1.57
CA PRO A 29 12.98 -14.73 -1.86
C PRO A 29 13.27 -14.80 -3.38
N PRO A 30 14.52 -14.59 -3.84
CA PRO A 30 15.74 -14.41 -3.06
C PRO A 30 16.06 -12.95 -2.69
N LEU A 31 15.21 -11.99 -3.09
CA LEU A 31 15.51 -10.55 -2.98
C LEU A 31 15.35 -10.01 -1.55
N GLY A 32 14.51 -10.66 -0.74
CA GLY A 32 14.42 -10.37 0.68
C GLY A 32 13.58 -11.41 1.43
N ARG A 33 13.23 -11.07 2.68
CA ARG A 33 12.48 -11.92 3.61
C ARG A 33 11.65 -11.07 4.54
N LEU A 34 10.58 -11.64 5.12
CA LEU A 34 9.83 -10.92 6.13
C LEU A 34 10.67 -10.82 7.41
N PRO A 35 10.79 -9.64 8.04
CA PRO A 35 11.44 -9.50 9.34
C PRO A 35 10.76 -10.36 10.40
N ASP A 36 11.54 -10.96 11.30
CA ASP A 36 11.01 -11.79 12.39
C ASP A 36 10.05 -11.00 13.31
N GLN A 37 10.21 -9.67 13.37
CA GLN A 37 9.33 -8.72 14.07
C GLN A 37 7.89 -8.68 13.52
N LEU A 38 7.67 -9.24 12.33
CA LEU A 38 6.39 -9.34 11.65
C LEU A 38 5.87 -10.77 11.62
N ASP A 39 6.25 -11.63 12.58
CA ASP A 39 5.80 -13.03 12.63
C ASP A 39 4.27 -13.15 12.63
N VAL A 40 3.56 -12.21 13.28
CA VAL A 40 2.09 -12.14 13.22
C VAL A 40 1.58 -11.98 11.78
N VAL A 41 2.26 -11.16 10.97
CA VAL A 41 1.92 -11.00 9.55
C VAL A 41 2.22 -12.29 8.80
N ASN A 42 3.35 -12.96 9.07
CA ASN A 42 3.71 -14.24 8.46
C ASN A 42 2.68 -15.35 8.76
N ARG A 43 2.13 -15.38 9.97
CA ARG A 43 1.06 -16.32 10.36
C ARG A 43 -0.25 -16.08 9.62
N MET A 44 -0.55 -14.82 9.29
CA MET A 44 -1.75 -14.45 8.54
C MET A 44 -1.57 -14.65 7.03
N LEU A 45 -0.39 -14.31 6.51
CA LEU A 45 -0.02 -14.40 5.11
C LEU A 45 1.43 -14.86 5.03
N SER A 46 1.68 -15.99 4.36
CA SER A 46 3.05 -16.45 4.09
C SER A 46 3.87 -15.35 3.42
N GLU A 47 5.19 -15.35 3.58
CA GLU A 47 6.08 -14.35 2.97
C GLU A 47 5.83 -14.17 1.45
N TRP A 48 5.66 -15.29 0.73
CA TRP A 48 5.30 -15.28 -0.69
C TRP A 48 3.93 -14.67 -0.96
N GLY A 49 2.93 -14.97 -0.13
CA GLY A 49 1.61 -14.36 -0.21
C GLY A 49 1.66 -12.86 0.04
N PHE A 50 2.47 -12.43 1.01
CA PHE A 50 2.61 -11.03 1.39
C PHE A 50 3.31 -10.21 0.32
N GLY A 51 4.49 -10.65 -0.12
CA GLY A 51 5.17 -9.99 -1.23
C GLY A 51 4.36 -10.05 -2.53
N GLY A 52 3.70 -11.18 -2.81
CA GLY A 52 2.83 -11.34 -3.96
C GLY A 52 1.63 -10.38 -3.96
N ALA A 53 1.03 -10.14 -2.80
CA ALA A 53 -0.06 -9.17 -2.65
C ALA A 53 0.40 -7.73 -2.94
N TRP A 54 1.61 -7.36 -2.54
CA TRP A 54 2.22 -6.07 -2.87
C TRP A 54 2.46 -5.91 -4.38
N LEU A 55 2.96 -6.96 -5.05
CA LEU A 55 3.12 -6.96 -6.50
C LEU A 55 1.77 -6.89 -7.23
N LEU A 56 0.75 -7.59 -6.72
CA LEU A 56 -0.61 -7.51 -7.24
C LEU A 56 -1.17 -6.09 -7.10
N ALA A 57 -0.96 -5.44 -5.95
CA ALA A 57 -1.36 -4.05 -5.75
C ALA A 57 -0.67 -3.12 -6.77
N ALA A 58 0.63 -3.30 -7.01
CA ALA A 58 1.35 -2.55 -8.03
C ALA A 58 0.75 -2.77 -9.45
N GLY A 59 0.49 -4.03 -9.82
CA GLY A 59 -0.13 -4.36 -11.12
C GLY A 59 -1.52 -3.75 -11.30
N LEU A 60 -2.36 -3.80 -10.25
CA LEU A 60 -3.69 -3.20 -10.25
C LEU A 60 -3.62 -1.66 -10.34
N LEU A 61 -2.66 -1.03 -9.68
CA LEU A 61 -2.45 0.42 -9.78
C LEU A 61 -1.91 0.84 -11.15
N ILE A 62 -1.08 0.03 -11.81
CA ILE A 62 -0.64 0.23 -13.19
C ILE A 62 -1.85 0.17 -14.14
N ALA A 63 -2.64 -0.91 -14.08
CA ALA A 63 -3.89 -1.01 -14.85
C ALA A 63 -4.86 0.14 -14.50
N GLY A 64 -4.82 0.57 -13.25
CA GLY A 64 -5.55 1.69 -12.69
C GLY A 64 -5.21 3.05 -13.29
N GLN A 65 -4.15 3.19 -14.10
CA GLN A 65 -3.86 4.43 -14.83
C GLN A 65 -4.92 4.71 -15.90
N TRP A 66 -5.55 3.66 -16.43
CA TRP A 66 -6.57 3.75 -17.48
C TRP A 66 -7.95 3.29 -17.02
N CYS A 67 -8.04 2.42 -16.02
CA CYS A 67 -9.30 1.81 -15.58
C CYS A 67 -9.64 2.16 -14.13
N TYR A 68 -10.90 2.54 -13.88
CA TYR A 68 -11.36 2.96 -12.55
C TYR A 68 -11.31 1.83 -11.50
N ARG A 69 -11.97 0.70 -11.78
CA ARG A 69 -12.07 -0.41 -10.80
C ARG A 69 -10.73 -1.02 -10.39
N PRO A 70 -9.80 -1.33 -11.31
CA PRO A 70 -8.47 -1.81 -10.93
C PRO A 70 -7.75 -0.83 -10.00
N ARG A 71 -7.89 0.49 -10.20
CA ARG A 71 -7.30 1.48 -9.29
C ARG A 71 -7.91 1.39 -7.89
N GLN A 72 -9.24 1.35 -7.77
CA GLN A 72 -9.89 1.25 -6.47
C GLN A 72 -9.44 -0.01 -5.71
N ILE A 73 -9.39 -1.16 -6.39
CA ILE A 73 -8.95 -2.42 -5.78
C ILE A 73 -7.47 -2.33 -5.40
N GLY A 74 -6.62 -1.79 -6.28
CA GLY A 74 -5.18 -1.61 -6.02
C GLY A 74 -4.91 -0.69 -4.83
N LEU A 75 -5.66 0.41 -4.70
CA LEU A 75 -5.56 1.33 -3.56
C LEU A 75 -6.06 0.71 -2.26
N ALA A 76 -7.18 0.00 -2.29
CA ALA A 76 -7.71 -0.71 -1.13
C ALA A 76 -6.74 -1.80 -0.66
N LEU A 77 -6.14 -2.53 -1.60
CA LEU A 77 -5.15 -3.56 -1.30
C LEU A 77 -3.86 -2.93 -0.73
N ALA A 78 -3.31 -1.90 -1.37
CA ALA A 78 -2.14 -1.19 -0.86
C ALA A 78 -2.38 -0.61 0.55
N MET A 79 -3.56 -0.06 0.79
CA MET A 79 -4.00 0.39 2.12
C MET A 79 -3.99 -0.76 3.12
N GLY A 80 -4.68 -1.85 2.80
CA GLY A 80 -4.81 -3.01 3.69
C GLY A 80 -3.45 -3.61 4.05
N LEU A 81 -2.55 -3.76 3.08
CA LEU A 81 -1.19 -4.25 3.31
C LEU A 81 -0.36 -3.28 4.17
N THR A 82 -0.54 -1.97 3.97
CA THR A 82 0.14 -0.95 4.80
C THR A 82 -0.38 -0.98 6.24
N LEU A 83 -1.69 -1.12 6.44
CA LEU A 83 -2.29 -1.28 7.76
C LEU A 83 -1.88 -2.60 8.42
N MET A 84 -1.66 -3.66 7.64
CA MET A 84 -1.15 -4.92 8.14
C MET A 84 0.30 -4.78 8.65
N LEU A 85 1.16 -4.04 7.94
CA LEU A 85 2.49 -3.68 8.45
C LEU A 85 2.39 -2.85 9.73
N ALA A 86 1.54 -1.82 9.75
CA ALA A 86 1.32 -1.01 10.94
C ALA A 86 0.87 -1.89 12.12
N GLY A 87 -0.12 -2.77 11.92
CA GLY A 87 -0.59 -3.71 12.93
C GLY A 87 0.50 -4.65 13.43
N GLY A 88 1.30 -5.24 12.52
CA GLY A 88 2.43 -6.10 12.90
C GLY A 88 3.45 -5.37 13.78
N TYR A 89 3.85 -4.16 13.39
CA TYR A 89 4.75 -3.33 14.22
C TYR A 89 4.11 -2.82 15.51
N ALA A 90 2.79 -2.63 15.56
CA ALA A 90 2.08 -2.32 16.80
C ALA A 90 2.15 -3.50 17.78
N VAL A 91 1.95 -4.73 17.29
CA VAL A 91 2.08 -5.93 18.12
C VAL A 91 3.52 -6.10 18.59
N ALA A 92 4.52 -5.92 17.72
CA ALA A 92 5.93 -6.00 18.11
C ALA A 92 6.30 -4.95 19.18
N TRP A 93 5.75 -3.74 19.08
CA TRP A 93 6.00 -2.68 20.05
C TRP A 93 5.32 -2.95 21.41
N ILE A 94 4.02 -3.29 21.39
CA ILE A 94 3.20 -3.39 22.60
C ILE A 94 3.31 -4.77 23.26
N GLY A 95 3.36 -5.83 22.45
CA GLY A 95 3.30 -7.22 22.90
C GLY A 95 4.66 -7.90 23.05
N GLU A 96 5.69 -7.43 22.34
CA GLU A 96 7.03 -8.05 22.34
C GLU A 96 8.14 -7.11 22.87
N ASP A 97 7.76 -5.97 23.45
CA ASP A 97 8.64 -4.95 24.04
C ASP A 97 9.78 -4.47 23.11
N GLN A 98 9.54 -4.49 21.80
CA GLN A 98 10.50 -4.01 20.81
C GLN A 98 10.44 -2.48 20.70
N ALA A 99 11.18 -1.78 21.57
CA ALA A 99 11.14 -0.32 21.70
C ALA A 99 11.47 0.49 20.43
N ARG A 100 11.97 -0.12 19.34
CA ARG A 100 12.18 0.56 18.05
C ARG A 100 11.02 0.37 17.06
N ALA A 101 10.12 -0.58 17.29
CA ALA A 101 9.02 -0.89 16.37
C ALA A 101 8.00 0.25 16.23
N TRP A 102 7.89 1.15 17.22
CA TRP A 102 7.00 2.31 17.13
C TRP A 102 7.36 3.26 15.98
N VAL A 103 8.64 3.34 15.57
CA VAL A 103 9.08 4.20 14.46
C VAL A 103 8.48 3.69 13.16
N SER A 104 8.57 2.37 12.93
CA SER A 104 7.97 1.69 11.79
C SER A 104 6.44 1.84 11.81
N LEU A 105 5.80 1.61 12.96
CA LEU A 105 4.36 1.80 13.13
C LEU A 105 3.93 3.20 12.66
N LYS A 106 4.57 4.27 13.15
CA LYS A 106 4.24 5.64 12.76
C LYS A 106 4.39 5.86 11.26
N ASN A 107 5.48 5.37 10.67
CA ASN A 107 5.71 5.48 9.23
C ASN A 107 4.61 4.79 8.41
N TYR A 108 4.20 3.58 8.79
CA TYR A 108 3.15 2.86 8.08
C TYR A 108 1.75 3.48 8.29
N VAL A 109 1.45 4.04 9.47
CA VAL A 109 0.20 4.82 9.65
C VAL A 109 0.19 6.08 8.79
N MET A 110 1.33 6.77 8.67
CA MET A 110 1.44 7.94 7.78
C MET A 110 1.28 7.55 6.31
N LEU A 111 1.89 6.44 5.88
CA LEU A 111 1.72 5.91 4.51
C LEU A 111 0.28 5.49 4.23
N ALA A 112 -0.38 4.81 5.16
CA ALA A 112 -1.80 4.46 5.05
C ALA A 112 -2.63 5.74 4.87
N THR A 113 -2.39 6.76 5.70
CA THR A 113 -3.06 8.06 5.57
C THR A 113 -2.83 8.70 4.20
N LEU A 114 -1.60 8.64 3.67
CA LEU A 114 -1.29 9.14 2.33
C LEU A 114 -2.10 8.38 1.27
N ILE A 115 -2.17 7.04 1.34
CA ILE A 115 -2.95 6.23 0.40
C ILE A 115 -4.44 6.60 0.49
N LEU A 116 -4.97 6.91 1.68
CA LEU A 116 -6.35 7.37 1.85
C LEU A 116 -6.59 8.68 1.11
N VAL A 117 -5.68 9.65 1.27
CA VAL A 117 -5.74 10.93 0.57
C VAL A 117 -5.70 10.71 -0.94
N LEU A 118 -4.84 9.81 -1.42
CA LEU A 118 -4.78 9.45 -2.84
C LEU A 118 -6.05 8.77 -3.33
N ALA A 119 -6.71 7.94 -2.51
CA ALA A 119 -7.98 7.32 -2.85
C ALA A 119 -9.09 8.36 -2.96
N VAL A 120 -9.23 9.25 -1.97
CA VAL A 120 -10.22 10.35 -2.01
C VAL A 120 -9.97 11.28 -3.19
N HIS A 121 -8.70 11.52 -3.55
CA HIS A 121 -8.37 12.32 -4.73
C HIS A 121 -8.70 11.58 -6.03
N ALA A 122 -8.54 10.24 -6.08
CA ALA A 122 -8.83 9.41 -7.24
C ALA A 122 -10.27 9.57 -7.72
N GLU A 123 -11.19 9.51 -6.76
CA GLU A 123 -12.65 9.62 -6.95
C GLU A 123 -13.02 10.91 -7.68
N ARG A 124 -12.23 11.98 -7.52
CA ARG A 124 -12.51 13.31 -8.08
C ARG A 124 -11.90 13.54 -9.47
N VAL A 125 -11.08 12.62 -9.97
CA VAL A 125 -10.21 12.87 -11.14
C VAL A 125 -10.40 11.86 -12.27
N MET A 126 -10.94 10.67 -12.03
CA MET A 126 -11.01 9.64 -13.08
C MET A 126 -12.33 9.59 -13.88
N PRO A 127 -12.23 9.40 -15.21
CA PRO A 127 -13.37 9.01 -16.04
C PRO A 127 -13.95 7.67 -15.56
N GLY A 128 -15.26 7.60 -15.33
CA GLY A 128 -15.94 6.39 -14.85
C GLY A 128 -16.01 6.24 -13.32
N ALA A 129 -15.55 7.23 -12.56
CA ALA A 129 -15.96 7.37 -11.16
C ALA A 129 -17.48 7.57 -11.08
N PRO A 130 -18.19 6.98 -10.10
CA PRO A 130 -19.61 7.23 -9.93
C PRO A 130 -19.81 8.72 -9.70
N THR A 131 -20.37 9.41 -10.69
CA THR A 131 -20.83 10.78 -10.52
C THR A 131 -21.96 10.74 -9.51
N HIS A 132 -21.73 11.27 -8.31
CA HIS A 132 -22.80 11.45 -7.32
C HIS A 132 -23.99 12.12 -8.01
N GLN A 133 -25.07 11.36 -8.19
CA GLN A 133 -26.43 11.87 -8.32
C GLN A 133 -26.97 12.15 -6.92
#